data_AF-A0AA36XK04-F1
#
_entry.id   AF-A0AA36XK04-F1
#
_cell.length_a   1.000
_cell.length_b   1.000
_cell.length_c   1.000
_cell.angle_alpha   90.00
_cell.angle_beta   90.00
_cell.angle_gamma   90.00
#
_symmetry.space_group_name_H-M   'P 1'
#
loop_
_entity.id
_entity.type
_entity.pdbx_description
1 polymer ?
#
loop_
_entity_poly.entity_id
_entity_poly.type
_entity_poly.pdbx_seq_one_letter_code
_entity_poly.pdbx_strand_id
1 'polypeptide(L)'
;MYNVATADKLDVASVTAGGVTVNAQGVSIAAPTAHNPANTVSLSPIGLNNGGQRITNVAPAKEGTDAVNLNQLAGVGNALQNNIERVGKKAYAGVAGAIAQGSIPQVTRPGATGIGVGSGYYGGQSAMAIGVSAMSDGGNWVVKGNFSANTDGHVGVGAGALYQW
;
A
#
# COMPACT_ATOMS: atom_id res chain seq x y z
N MET A 1 14.72 63.78 32.87
CA MET A 1 14.29 62.53 32.22
C MET A 1 13.64 62.91 30.91
N TYR A 2 14.08 62.36 29.78
CA TYR A 2 13.37 62.52 28.51
C TYR A 2 12.39 61.37 28.39
N ASN A 3 11.09 61.67 28.28
CA ASN A 3 10.08 60.67 27.98
C ASN A 3 9.95 60.60 26.46
N VAL A 4 10.46 59.54 25.86
CA VAL A 4 10.24 59.28 24.43
C VAL A 4 8.95 58.49 24.31
N ALA A 5 7.87 59.17 23.91
CA ALA A 5 6.60 58.50 23.59
C ALA A 5 6.60 58.13 22.10
N THR A 6 6.36 56.86 21.80
CA THR A 6 6.12 56.40 20.43
C THR A 6 4.64 56.56 20.07
N ALA A 7 4.34 56.71 18.79
CA ALA A 7 2.98 56.60 18.29
C ALA A 7 2.48 55.15 18.34
N ASP A 8 1.16 54.95 18.39
CA ASP A 8 0.53 53.61 18.38
C ASP A 8 0.85 52.82 17.09
N LYS A 9 0.99 53.51 15.96
CA LYS A 9 1.45 52.95 14.68
C LYS A 9 2.80 53.53 14.32
N LEU A 10 3.79 52.67 14.22
CA LEU A 10 5.15 53.02 13.81
C LEU A 10 5.44 52.40 12.45
N ASP A 11 5.86 53.20 11.48
CA ASP A 11 6.35 52.73 10.19
C ASP A 11 7.88 52.73 10.22
N VAL A 12 8.48 51.55 10.06
CA VAL A 12 9.93 51.34 10.16
C VAL A 12 10.38 50.42 9.04
N ALA A 13 11.54 50.72 8.45
CA ALA A 13 12.10 49.92 7.35
C ALA A 13 12.53 48.51 7.82
N SER A 14 13.04 48.39 9.04
CA SER A 14 13.43 47.11 9.64
C SER A 14 13.43 47.16 11.16
N VAL A 15 13.22 45.99 11.76
CA VAL A 15 13.44 45.74 13.20
C VAL A 15 14.36 44.53 13.34
N THR A 16 15.44 44.69 14.10
CA THR A 16 16.37 43.60 14.40
C THR A 16 16.45 43.42 15.92
N ALA A 17 16.25 42.19 16.38
CA ALA A 17 16.34 41.80 17.78
C ALA A 17 17.19 40.52 17.89
N GLY A 18 18.45 40.68 18.28
CA GLY A 18 19.42 39.58 18.23
C GLY A 18 19.60 39.06 16.81
N GLY A 19 19.42 37.75 16.61
CA GLY A 19 19.47 37.11 15.30
C GLY A 19 18.18 37.18 14.48
N VAL A 20 17.12 37.82 14.99
CA VAL A 20 15.83 37.93 14.28
C VAL A 20 15.77 39.26 13.54
N THR A 21 15.39 39.23 12.26
CA THR A 21 15.10 40.43 11.46
C THR A 21 13.68 40.39 10.93
N VAL A 22 12.98 41.50 11.03
CA VAL A 22 11.69 41.76 10.39
C VAL A 22 11.85 42.94 9.45
N ASN A 23 11.54 42.75 8.16
CA ASN A 23 11.66 43.78 7.11
C ASN A 23 10.69 43.47 5.95
N ALA A 24 10.81 44.21 4.85
CA ALA A 24 9.97 44.05 3.66
C ALA A 24 10.02 42.64 3.03
N GLN A 25 11.06 41.86 3.31
CA GLN A 25 11.25 40.51 2.81
C GLN A 25 10.60 39.44 3.72
N GLY A 26 10.11 39.83 4.91
CA GLY A 26 9.42 38.97 5.87
C GLY A 26 10.11 38.90 7.23
N VAL A 27 10.06 37.72 7.85
CA VAL A 27 10.72 37.42 9.14
C VAL A 27 11.82 36.40 8.90
N SER A 28 13.03 36.67 9.38
CA SER A 28 14.14 35.72 9.33
C SER A 28 14.82 35.56 10.68
N ILE A 29 15.37 34.38 10.92
CA ILE A 29 16.19 34.08 12.09
C ILE A 29 17.54 33.58 11.59
N ALA A 30 18.57 34.40 11.74
CA ALA A 30 19.97 34.08 11.48
C ALA A 30 20.69 33.86 12.82
N ALA A 31 20.28 32.81 13.54
CA ALA A 31 20.86 32.43 14.82
C ALA A 31 21.53 31.04 14.69
N PRO A 32 22.82 30.97 14.36
CA PRO A 32 23.54 29.70 14.22
C PRO A 32 23.38 28.82 15.46
N THR A 33 23.21 27.52 15.26
CA THR A 33 23.25 26.53 16.35
C THR A 33 24.43 25.59 16.14
N ALA A 34 24.87 24.90 17.20
CA ALA A 34 25.96 23.91 17.11
C ALA A 34 25.73 22.83 16.04
N HIS A 35 24.46 22.53 15.73
CA HIS A 35 24.06 21.50 14.75
C HIS A 35 23.58 22.10 13.41
N ASN A 36 23.48 23.43 13.31
CA ASN A 36 23.11 24.11 12.07
C ASN A 36 23.75 25.51 12.02
N PRO A 37 24.98 25.62 11.51
CA PRO A 37 25.72 26.88 11.44
C PRO A 37 25.11 27.89 10.46
N ALA A 38 24.40 27.39 9.43
CA ALA A 38 23.77 28.23 8.42
C ALA A 38 22.40 28.78 8.87
N ASN A 39 21.73 28.07 9.80
CA ASN A 39 20.36 28.26 10.29
C ASN A 39 19.54 29.33 9.55
N THR A 40 18.85 28.91 8.50
CA THR A 40 18.07 29.79 7.60
C THR A 40 16.57 29.60 7.83
N VAL A 41 16.08 30.00 9.01
CA VAL A 41 14.64 30.04 9.25
C VAL A 41 14.08 31.34 8.65
N SER A 42 13.03 31.23 7.83
CA SER A 42 12.35 32.40 7.28
C SER A 42 10.87 32.17 7.03
N LEU A 43 10.09 33.24 7.17
CA LEU A 43 8.75 33.39 6.64
C LEU A 43 8.76 34.56 5.67
N SER A 44 8.36 34.31 4.43
CA SER A 44 8.44 35.28 3.32
C SER A 44 7.22 35.12 2.38
N PRO A 45 7.03 36.00 1.38
CA PRO A 45 5.94 35.87 0.41
C PRO A 45 5.93 34.55 -0.37
N ILE A 46 7.06 33.85 -0.43
CA ILE A 46 7.18 32.53 -1.10
C ILE A 46 6.92 31.35 -0.15
N GLY A 47 6.69 31.60 1.14
CA GLY A 47 6.36 30.58 2.14
C GLY A 47 7.30 30.54 3.35
N LEU A 48 7.29 29.39 4.03
CA LEU A 48 8.03 29.12 5.26
C LEU A 48 9.19 28.16 5.00
N ASN A 49 10.37 28.51 5.50
CA ASN A 49 11.53 27.64 5.57
C ASN A 49 11.93 27.46 7.05
N ASN A 50 11.95 26.22 7.53
CA ASN A 50 12.36 25.89 8.91
C ASN A 50 13.88 25.59 9.01
N GLY A 51 14.67 25.95 8.00
CA GLY A 51 16.12 25.78 7.99
C GLY A 51 16.58 24.32 8.13
N GLY A 52 15.77 23.34 7.70
CA GLY A 52 16.07 21.92 7.85
C GLY A 52 15.89 21.36 9.27
N GLN A 53 15.32 22.13 10.20
CA GLN A 53 15.06 21.68 11.56
C GLN A 53 13.80 20.80 11.64
N ARG A 54 13.74 19.93 12.65
CA ARG A 54 12.55 19.13 12.95
C ARG A 54 11.39 20.02 13.42
N ILE A 55 10.23 19.84 12.82
CA ILE A 55 8.96 20.43 13.30
C ILE A 55 8.34 19.45 14.29
N THR A 56 8.03 19.91 15.50
CA THR A 56 7.45 19.08 16.57
C THR A 56 6.05 19.58 16.94
N ASN A 57 5.28 18.74 17.65
CA ASN A 57 3.91 19.04 18.07
C ASN A 57 2.93 19.30 16.91
N VAL A 58 3.13 18.63 15.78
CA VAL A 58 2.18 18.62 14.65
C VAL A 58 1.02 17.69 15.01
N ALA A 59 -0.16 18.28 15.27
CA ALA A 59 -1.39 17.53 15.49
C ALA A 59 -1.78 16.74 14.23
N PRO A 60 -2.59 15.68 14.33
CA PRO A 60 -3.11 14.98 13.16
C PRO A 60 -3.83 15.94 12.21
N ALA A 61 -3.53 15.84 10.91
CA ALA A 61 -4.21 16.58 9.84
C ALA A 61 -5.73 16.34 9.86
N LYS A 62 -6.52 17.39 9.60
CA LYS A 62 -7.98 17.35 9.47
C LYS A 62 -8.44 17.69 8.06
N GLU A 63 -7.76 18.61 7.39
CA GLU A 63 -8.06 19.05 6.02
C GLU A 63 -6.99 18.54 5.03
N GLY A 64 -7.33 18.49 3.74
CA GLY A 64 -6.44 17.97 2.69
C GLY A 64 -5.17 18.79 2.44
N THR A 65 -5.07 19.99 3.00
CA THR A 65 -3.91 20.88 2.89
C THR A 65 -3.06 20.95 4.16
N ASP A 66 -3.44 20.19 5.20
CA ASP A 66 -2.69 20.15 6.46
C ASP A 66 -1.41 19.31 6.33
N ALA A 67 -0.40 19.66 7.11
CA ALA A 67 0.78 18.81 7.25
C ALA A 67 0.41 17.52 8.00
N VAL A 68 0.87 16.38 7.47
CA VAL A 68 0.72 15.06 8.14
C VAL A 68 1.88 14.81 9.11
N ASN A 69 1.58 14.14 10.22
CA ASN A 69 2.61 13.73 11.17
C ASN A 69 3.03 12.26 10.98
N LEU A 70 4.11 11.84 11.68
CA LEU A 70 4.66 10.49 11.55
C LEU A 70 3.68 9.38 11.92
N ASN A 71 2.77 9.62 12.89
CA ASN A 71 1.79 8.61 13.30
C ASN A 71 0.80 8.32 12.16
N GLN A 72 0.37 9.35 11.43
CA GLN A 72 -0.50 9.18 10.25
C GLN A 72 0.23 8.43 9.13
N LEU A 73 1.48 8.81 8.84
CA LEU A 73 2.29 8.14 7.82
C LEU A 73 2.57 6.67 8.16
N ALA A 74 2.92 6.36 9.42
CA ALA A 74 3.13 5.00 9.90
C ALA A 74 1.84 4.17 9.82
N GLY A 75 0.69 4.76 10.12
CA GLY A 75 -0.62 4.13 9.93
C GLY A 75 -0.86 3.70 8.49
N VAL A 76 -0.55 4.57 7.52
CA VAL A 76 -0.62 4.24 6.09
C VAL A 76 0.38 3.12 5.73
N GLY A 77 1.61 3.19 6.23
CA GLY A 77 2.63 2.16 6.00
C GLY A 77 2.20 0.77 6.48
N ASN A 78 1.66 0.67 7.69
CA ASN A 78 1.16 -0.59 8.25
C ASN A 78 -0.04 -1.14 7.46
N ALA A 79 -0.98 -0.27 7.08
CA ALA A 79 -2.13 -0.67 6.28
C ALA A 79 -1.71 -1.20 4.90
N LEU A 80 -0.72 -0.55 4.27
CA LEU A 80 -0.17 -0.98 2.99
C LEU A 80 0.56 -2.32 3.11
N GLN A 81 1.40 -2.51 4.13
CA GLN A 81 2.09 -3.77 4.38
C GLN A 81 1.10 -4.94 4.54
N ASN A 82 0.06 -4.75 5.37
CA ASN A 82 -1.00 -5.73 5.56
C ASN A 82 -1.74 -6.07 4.25
N ASN A 83 -1.94 -5.06 3.39
CA ASN A 83 -2.56 -5.27 2.07
C ASN A 83 -1.66 -6.09 1.14
N ILE A 84 -0.36 -5.81 1.11
CA ILE A 84 0.63 -6.55 0.30
C ILE A 84 0.70 -8.01 0.75
N GLU A 85 0.79 -8.27 2.05
CA GLU A 85 0.80 -9.63 2.60
C GLU A 85 -0.47 -10.39 2.22
N ARG A 86 -1.64 -9.75 2.31
CA ARG A 86 -2.91 -10.35 1.91
C ARG A 86 -2.96 -10.65 0.41
N VAL A 87 -2.45 -9.77 -0.43
CA VAL A 87 -2.37 -10.00 -1.88
C VAL A 87 -1.44 -11.19 -2.18
N GLY A 88 -0.28 -11.27 -1.52
CA GLY A 88 0.64 -12.40 -1.65
C GLY A 88 -0.01 -13.72 -1.24
N LYS A 89 -0.68 -13.74 -0.08
CA LYS A 89 -1.41 -14.91 0.42
C LYS A 89 -2.50 -15.37 -0.56
N LYS A 90 -3.31 -14.44 -1.07
CA LYS A 90 -4.35 -14.72 -2.08
C LYS A 90 -3.77 -15.32 -3.36
N ALA A 91 -2.66 -14.76 -3.85
CA ALA A 91 -1.98 -15.27 -5.03
C ALA A 91 -1.49 -16.71 -4.83
N TYR A 92 -0.80 -16.98 -3.71
CA TYR A 92 -0.33 -18.33 -3.38
C TYR A 92 -1.48 -19.34 -3.21
N ALA A 93 -2.59 -18.93 -2.58
CA ALA A 93 -3.79 -19.75 -2.45
C ALA A 93 -4.45 -20.04 -3.80
N GLY A 94 -4.43 -19.07 -4.72
CA GLY A 94 -4.87 -19.25 -6.11
C GLY A 94 -4.02 -20.27 -6.87
N VAL A 95 -2.69 -20.19 -6.76
CA VAL A 95 -1.76 -21.17 -7.36
C VAL A 95 -1.97 -22.56 -6.76
N ALA A 96 -2.12 -22.67 -5.44
CA ALA A 96 -2.45 -23.93 -4.79
C ALA A 96 -3.76 -24.54 -5.33
N GLY A 97 -4.78 -23.71 -5.59
CA GLY A 97 -6.04 -24.11 -6.23
C GLY A 97 -5.82 -24.68 -7.64
N ALA A 98 -5.02 -24.01 -8.46
CA ALA A 98 -4.67 -24.48 -9.81
C ALA A 98 -3.90 -25.81 -9.78
N ILE A 99 -2.95 -25.97 -8.87
CA ILE A 99 -2.24 -27.24 -8.65
C ILE A 99 -3.24 -28.33 -8.27
N ALA A 100 -4.13 -28.07 -7.31
CA ALA A 100 -5.14 -29.02 -6.86
C ALA A 100 -6.03 -29.49 -8.02
N GLN A 101 -6.51 -28.57 -8.86
CA GLN A 101 -7.33 -28.89 -10.03
C GLN A 101 -6.56 -29.68 -11.10
N GLY A 102 -5.31 -29.31 -11.34
CA GLY A 102 -4.41 -29.97 -12.28
C GLY A 102 -4.06 -31.40 -11.87
N SER A 103 -3.97 -31.67 -10.57
CA SER A 103 -3.69 -33.01 -10.03
C SER A 103 -4.87 -33.98 -10.05
N ILE A 104 -6.09 -33.53 -10.41
CA ILE A 104 -7.26 -34.43 -10.50
C ILE A 104 -7.08 -35.40 -11.69
N PRO A 105 -7.10 -36.74 -11.49
CA PRO A 105 -7.06 -37.70 -12.59
C PRO A 105 -8.23 -37.54 -13.57
N GLN A 106 -8.01 -37.91 -14.83
CA GLN A 106 -9.01 -37.90 -15.90
C GLN A 106 -9.41 -39.34 -16.25
N VAL A 107 -10.68 -39.57 -16.62
CA VAL A 107 -11.11 -40.88 -17.15
C VAL A 107 -10.41 -41.20 -18.47
N THR A 108 -9.97 -42.45 -18.61
CA THR A 108 -9.24 -42.95 -19.79
C THR A 108 -9.99 -44.06 -20.54
N ARG A 109 -11.22 -44.39 -20.12
CA ARG A 109 -12.03 -45.46 -20.71
C ARG A 109 -13.16 -44.86 -21.57
N PRO A 110 -13.33 -45.29 -22.83
CA PRO A 110 -14.45 -44.85 -23.67
C PRO A 110 -15.81 -45.10 -23.03
N GLY A 111 -16.74 -44.15 -23.20
CA GLY A 111 -18.08 -44.17 -22.61
C GLY A 111 -18.14 -44.02 -21.09
N ALA A 112 -17.00 -43.82 -20.41
CA ALA A 112 -16.96 -43.71 -18.96
C ALA A 112 -17.11 -42.27 -18.47
N THR A 113 -17.74 -42.14 -17.30
CA THR A 113 -17.72 -40.93 -16.48
C THR A 113 -16.98 -41.23 -15.18
N GLY A 114 -16.40 -40.21 -14.56
CA GLY A 114 -15.65 -40.37 -13.31
C GLY A 114 -15.58 -39.10 -12.51
N ILE A 115 -15.48 -39.27 -11.19
CA ILE A 115 -15.21 -38.22 -10.22
C ILE A 115 -13.80 -38.40 -9.64
N GLY A 116 -13.09 -37.30 -9.46
CA GLY A 116 -11.76 -37.29 -8.88
C GLY A 116 -11.58 -36.15 -7.89
N VAL A 117 -10.58 -36.28 -7.03
CA VAL A 117 -10.18 -35.27 -6.06
C VAL A 117 -8.70 -34.95 -6.25
N GLY A 118 -8.32 -33.72 -5.92
CA GLY A 118 -6.95 -33.25 -5.99
C GLY A 118 -6.65 -32.29 -4.85
N SER A 119 -5.37 -32.16 -4.51
CA SER A 119 -4.89 -31.25 -3.47
C SER A 119 -3.67 -30.50 -4.00
N GLY A 120 -3.49 -29.26 -3.58
CA GLY A 120 -2.37 -28.43 -3.98
C GLY A 120 -1.80 -27.67 -2.79
N TYR A 121 -0.50 -27.41 -2.83
CA TYR A 121 0.21 -26.62 -1.84
C TYR A 121 1.26 -25.74 -2.55
N TYR A 122 1.27 -24.45 -2.21
CA TYR A 122 2.24 -23.50 -2.74
C TYR A 122 2.38 -22.31 -1.81
N GLY A 123 3.62 -21.87 -1.53
CA GLY A 123 3.87 -20.63 -0.79
C GLY A 123 3.20 -20.55 0.60
N GLY A 124 3.06 -21.67 1.31
CA GLY A 124 2.40 -21.70 2.63
C GLY A 124 0.88 -21.72 2.60
N GLN A 125 0.26 -21.86 1.41
CA GLN A 125 -1.18 -22.02 1.23
C GLN A 125 -1.49 -23.41 0.67
N SER A 126 -2.60 -24.00 1.09
CA SER A 126 -3.13 -25.24 0.53
C SER A 126 -4.52 -25.05 -0.09
N ALA A 127 -4.87 -25.97 -0.99
CA ALA A 127 -6.18 -26.04 -1.61
C ALA A 127 -6.59 -27.48 -1.88
N MET A 128 -7.91 -27.68 -1.99
CA MET A 128 -8.51 -28.95 -2.39
C MET A 128 -9.42 -28.70 -3.58
N ALA A 129 -9.51 -29.69 -4.46
CA ALA A 129 -10.33 -29.64 -5.66
C ALA A 129 -11.07 -30.96 -5.86
N ILE A 130 -12.26 -30.85 -6.46
CA ILE A 130 -13.06 -31.98 -6.94
C ILE A 130 -13.33 -31.77 -8.42
N GLY A 131 -13.42 -32.85 -9.19
CA GLY A 131 -13.67 -32.74 -10.62
C GLY A 131 -14.40 -33.93 -11.17
N VAL A 132 -15.13 -33.69 -12.25
CA VAL A 132 -15.83 -34.69 -13.04
C VAL A 132 -15.23 -34.73 -14.43
N SER A 133 -15.11 -35.91 -15.01
CA SER A 133 -14.68 -36.08 -16.40
C SER A 133 -15.47 -37.18 -17.10
N ALA A 134 -15.64 -37.04 -18.40
CA ALA A 134 -16.34 -38.00 -19.24
C ALA A 134 -15.62 -38.16 -20.59
N MET A 135 -15.61 -39.38 -21.12
CA MET A 135 -15.11 -39.70 -22.46
C MET A 135 -16.25 -40.24 -23.32
N SER A 136 -16.32 -39.83 -24.59
CA SER A 136 -17.33 -40.33 -25.52
C SER A 136 -17.16 -41.83 -25.79
N ASP A 137 -18.22 -42.50 -26.24
CA ASP A 137 -18.19 -43.94 -26.55
C ASP A 137 -17.15 -44.28 -27.63
N GLY A 138 -16.95 -43.37 -28.59
CA GLY A 138 -15.92 -43.50 -29.62
C GLY A 138 -14.50 -43.25 -29.12
N GLY A 139 -14.31 -42.76 -27.89
CA GLY A 139 -12.99 -42.42 -27.34
C GLY A 139 -12.37 -41.12 -27.87
N ASN A 140 -13.03 -40.47 -28.83
CA ASN A 140 -12.46 -39.33 -29.55
C ASN A 140 -12.65 -38.00 -28.80
N TRP A 141 -13.58 -37.91 -27.85
CA TRP A 141 -13.84 -36.70 -27.07
C TRP A 141 -13.68 -36.96 -25.59
N VAL A 142 -13.00 -36.06 -24.89
CA VAL A 142 -12.93 -36.04 -23.42
C VAL A 142 -13.30 -34.66 -22.90
N VAL A 143 -14.19 -34.59 -21.92
CA VAL A 143 -14.56 -33.35 -21.23
C VAL A 143 -14.23 -33.45 -19.74
N LYS A 144 -13.86 -32.33 -19.13
CA LYS A 144 -13.56 -32.24 -17.70
C LYS A 144 -14.09 -30.92 -17.13
N GLY A 145 -14.70 -30.99 -15.96
CA GLY A 145 -15.05 -29.85 -15.12
C GLY A 145 -14.50 -30.03 -13.72
N ASN A 146 -14.10 -28.95 -13.05
CA ASN A 146 -13.56 -29.00 -11.70
C ASN A 146 -13.89 -27.75 -10.89
N PHE A 147 -13.95 -27.94 -9.58
CA PHE A 147 -14.17 -26.92 -8.54
C PHE A 147 -13.06 -27.04 -7.51
N SER A 148 -12.58 -25.93 -6.95
CA SER A 148 -11.59 -25.91 -5.88
C SER A 148 -11.95 -24.89 -4.80
N ALA A 149 -11.45 -25.14 -3.60
CA ALA A 149 -11.46 -24.21 -2.48
C ALA A 149 -10.07 -24.19 -1.84
N ASN A 150 -9.62 -23.02 -1.39
CA ASN A 150 -8.31 -22.83 -0.80
C ASN A 150 -8.38 -22.29 0.64
N THR A 151 -7.22 -22.34 1.32
CA THR A 151 -7.06 -21.93 2.72
C THR A 151 -7.25 -20.43 2.98
N ASP A 152 -7.29 -19.60 1.95
CA ASP A 152 -7.67 -18.18 2.07
C ASP A 152 -9.19 -17.96 1.90
N GLY A 153 -9.96 -19.03 1.72
CA GLY A 153 -11.42 -18.99 1.60
C GLY A 153 -11.92 -18.67 0.19
N HIS A 154 -11.05 -18.69 -0.82
CA HIS A 154 -11.42 -18.45 -2.20
C HIS A 154 -11.75 -19.75 -2.94
N VAL A 155 -12.70 -19.66 -3.88
CA VAL A 155 -13.13 -20.78 -4.73
C VAL A 155 -12.68 -20.58 -6.17
N GLY A 156 -12.42 -21.67 -6.88
CA GLY A 156 -12.06 -21.68 -8.29
C GLY A 156 -12.87 -22.70 -9.07
N VAL A 157 -13.17 -22.40 -10.34
CA VAL A 157 -13.90 -23.30 -11.24
C VAL A 157 -13.17 -23.35 -12.58
N GLY A 158 -13.06 -24.54 -13.17
CA GLY A 158 -12.46 -24.73 -14.49
C GLY A 158 -13.16 -25.82 -15.29
N ALA A 159 -13.15 -25.70 -16.61
CA ALA A 159 -13.65 -26.74 -17.51
C ALA A 159 -12.80 -26.78 -18.79
N GLY A 160 -12.78 -27.93 -19.47
CA GLY A 160 -12.04 -28.13 -20.71
C GLY A 160 -12.52 -29.33 -21.50
N ALA A 161 -12.20 -29.36 -22.79
CA ALA A 161 -12.48 -30.45 -23.70
C ALA A 161 -11.25 -30.78 -24.55
N LEU A 162 -11.11 -32.04 -24.93
CA LEU A 162 -10.03 -32.55 -25.77
C LEU A 162 -10.63 -33.46 -26.84
N TYR A 163 -10.18 -33.29 -28.08
CA TYR A 163 -10.46 -34.19 -29.19
C TYR A 163 -9.18 -34.94 -29.59
N GLN A 164 -9.29 -36.23 -29.86
CA GLN A 164 -8.19 -37.09 -30.32
C GLN A 164 -8.65 -37.99 -31.48
N TRP A 165 -7.70 -38.34 -32.37
CA TRP A 165 -7.91 -39.17 -33.56
C TRP A 165 -6.91 -40.33 -33.62
#